data_AF-A0A8T4FIG0-F1
#
_entry.id   AF-A0A8T4FIG0-F1
#
_cell.length_a   1.000
_cell.length_b   1.000
_cell.length_c   1.000
_cell.angle_alpha   90.00
_cell.angle_beta   90.00
_cell.angle_gamma   90.00
#
_symmetry.space_group_name_H-M   'P 1'
#
loop_
_entity.id
_entity.type
_entity.pdbx_description
1 polymer ?
#
loop_
_entity_poly.entity_id
_entity_poly.type
_entity_poly.pdbx_seq_one_letter_code
_entity_poly.pdbx_strand_id
1 'polypeptide(L)' 'MANDLPIAAVVRIAKKSGAERVGSDAAQAIVDATESYIAKLTKEAAKYAVHAGR' A
#
# COMPACT_ATOMS: atom_id res chain seq x y z
N MET A 1 -1.67 -5.81 14.53
CA MET A 1 -0.43 -5.10 14.22
C MET A 1 -0.80 -3.66 13.87
N ALA A 2 0.07 -2.68 14.10
CA ALA A 2 -0.21 -1.31 13.68
C ALA A 2 0.25 -1.15 12.23
N ASN A 3 -0.64 -0.69 11.35
CA ASN A 3 -0.31 -0.40 9.96
C ASN A 3 0.37 0.97 9.88
N ASP A 4 1.39 1.10 9.03
CA ASP A 4 2.08 2.36 8.78
C ASP A 4 1.18 3.32 7.97
N LEU A 5 0.37 2.76 7.07
CA LEU A 5 -0.62 3.51 6.32
C LEU A 5 -1.92 3.69 7.11
N PRO A 6 -2.42 4.94 7.24
CA PRO A 6 -3.73 5.18 7.83
C PRO A 6 -4.85 4.51 7.01
N ILE A 7 -5.59 3.59 7.65
CA ILE A 7 -6.68 2.83 7.03
C ILE A 7 -7.69 3.77 6.33
N ALA A 8 -8.05 4.87 6.98
CA ALA A 8 -9.00 5.84 6.43
C ALA A 8 -8.53 6.47 5.10
N ALA A 9 -7.22 6.72 4.96
CA ALA A 9 -6.67 7.26 3.73
C ALA A 9 -6.73 6.23 2.59
N VAL A 10 -6.41 4.98 2.88
CA VAL A 10 -6.48 3.87 1.93
C VAL A 10 -7.92 3.61 1.49
N VAL A 11 -8.89 3.57 2.41
CA VAL A 11 -10.33 3.42 2.09
C VAL A 11 -10.81 4.56 1.19
N ARG A 12 -10.38 5.80 1.45
CA ARG A 12 -10.75 6.95 0.61
C ARG A 12 -10.25 6.79 -0.83
N ILE A 13 -9.03 6.28 -1.02
CA ILE A 13 -8.49 5.98 -2.36
C ILE A 13 -9.32 4.86 -3.00
N ALA A 14 -9.58 3.76 -2.29
CA ALA A 14 -10.39 2.65 -2.80
C ALA A 14 -11.78 3.12 -3.28
N LYS A 15 -12.45 3.98 -2.49
CA LYS A 15 -13.75 4.57 -2.88
C LYS A 15 -13.66 5.44 -4.13
N LYS A 16 -12.63 6.28 -4.23
CA LYS A 16 -12.37 7.10 -5.43
C LYS A 16 -12.08 6.23 -6.66
N SER A 17 -11.57 5.03 -6.46
CA SER A 17 -11.30 4.04 -7.51
C SER A 17 -12.50 3.14 -7.84
N GLY A 18 -13.70 3.43 -7.31
CA GLY A 18 -14.94 2.74 -7.67
C GLY A 18 -15.49 1.78 -6.62
N ALA A 19 -14.85 1.65 -5.45
CA ALA A 19 -15.43 0.85 -4.37
C ALA A 19 -16.60 1.59 -3.69
N GLU A 20 -17.83 1.13 -3.89
CA GLU A 20 -19.00 1.76 -3.28
C GLU A 20 -19.04 1.57 -1.74
N ARG A 21 -18.66 0.37 -1.28
CA ARG A 21 -18.57 0.03 0.15
C ARG A 21 -17.27 -0.74 0.42
N VAL A 22 -16.67 -0.47 1.57
CA VAL A 22 -15.48 -1.17 2.06
C VAL A 22 -15.71 -1.52 3.52
N GLY A 23 -15.79 -2.82 3.84
CA GLY A 23 -15.91 -3.30 5.22
C GLY A 23 -14.59 -3.15 5.99
N SER A 24 -14.62 -3.31 7.31
CA SER A 24 -13.42 -3.22 8.18
C SER A 24 -12.33 -4.19 7.74
N ASP A 25 -12.70 -5.44 7.50
CA ASP A 25 -11.74 -6.51 7.19
C ASP A 25 -11.17 -6.31 5.78
N ALA A 26 -12.01 -5.85 4.85
CA ALA A 26 -11.57 -5.47 3.51
C ALA A 26 -10.63 -4.25 3.56
N ALA A 27 -10.93 -3.25 4.40
CA ALA A 27 -10.08 -2.08 4.57
C ALA A 27 -8.69 -2.47 5.09
N GLN A 28 -8.64 -3.35 6.09
CA GLN A 28 -7.40 -3.90 6.62
C GLN A 28 -6.62 -4.66 5.53
N ALA A 29 -7.28 -5.58 4.82
CA ALA A 29 -6.65 -6.37 3.77
C ALA A 29 -6.08 -5.51 2.62
N ILE A 30 -6.78 -4.44 2.23
CA ILE A 30 -6.29 -3.50 1.21
C ILE A 30 -5.04 -2.78 1.71
N VAL A 31 -5.00 -2.37 2.98
CA VAL A 31 -3.83 -1.69 3.54
C VAL A 31 -2.64 -2.65 3.57
N ASP A 32 -2.81 -3.87 4.06
CA ASP A 32 -1.75 -4.87 4.15
C ASP A 32 -1.18 -5.19 2.75
N ALA A 33 -2.06 -5.34 1.75
CA ALA A 33 -1.64 -5.55 0.36
C ALA A 33 -0.89 -4.33 -0.22
N THR A 34 -1.31 -3.12 0.14
CA THR A 34 -0.68 -1.88 -0.31
C THR A 34 0.72 -1.74 0.28
N GLU A 35 0.90 -1.98 1.57
CA GLU A 35 2.20 -1.94 2.24
C GLU A 35 3.16 -2.99 1.68
N SER A 36 2.66 -4.22 1.45
CA SER A 36 3.44 -5.28 0.80
C SER A 36 3.90 -4.88 -0.61
N TYR A 37 3.02 -4.23 -1.39
CA TYR A 37 3.38 -3.73 -2.71
C TYR A 37 4.42 -2.61 -2.65
N ILE A 38 4.28 -1.65 -1.72
CA ILE A 38 5.26 -0.58 -1.49
C ILE A 38 6.62 -1.18 -1.12
N ALA A 39 6.67 -2.14 -0.19
CA ALA A 39 7.90 -2.78 0.23
C ALA A 39 8.59 -3.48 -0.94
N LYS A 40 7.83 -4.24 -1.75
CA LYS A 40 8.34 -4.90 -2.95
C LYS A 40 8.89 -3.87 -3.95
N LEU A 41 8.10 -2.85 -4.27
CA LEU A 41 8.49 -1.80 -5.24
C LEU A 41 9.77 -1.08 -4.79
N THR A 42 9.83 -0.71 -3.51
CA THR A 42 10.99 -0.04 -2.91
C THR A 42 12.24 -0.91 -2.99
N LYS A 43 12.12 -2.21 -2.71
CA LYS A 43 13.25 -3.14 -2.79
C LYS A 43 13.81 -3.24 -4.21
N GLU A 44 12.96 -3.32 -5.23
CA GLU A 44 13.43 -3.36 -6.61
C GLU A 44 14.01 -2.01 -7.05
N ALA A 45 13.38 -0.89 -6.68
CA ALA A 45 13.90 0.45 -6.95
C ALA A 45 15.29 0.67 -6.32
N ALA A 46 15.49 0.20 -5.08
CA ALA A 46 16.76 0.28 -4.39
C ALA A 46 17.86 -0.53 -5.10
N LYS A 47 17.55 -1.73 -5.62
CA LYS A 47 18.51 -2.50 -6.43
C LYS A 47 18.97 -1.70 -7.65
N TYR A 48 18.05 -1.04 -8.35
CA TYR A 48 18.41 -0.21 -9.51
C TYR A 48 19.29 0.98 -9.12
N ALA A 49 19.02 1.63 -7.98
CA ALA A 49 19.85 2.72 -7.47
C ALA A 49 21.28 2.24 -7.16
N VAL A 50 21.41 1.13 -6.43
CA VAL A 50 22.69 0.52 -6.08
C VAL A 50 23.49 0.15 -7.34
N HIS A 51 22.85 -0.45 -8.34
CA HIS A 51 23.51 -0.77 -9.62
C HIS A 51 23.97 0.48 -10.39
N ALA A 52 23.32 1.62 -10.17
CA ALA A 52 23.72 2.90 -10.73
C ALA A 52 24.75 3.66 -9.87
N GLY A 53 25.25 3.06 -8.77
CA GLY A 53 26.20 3.68 -7.85
C GLY A 53 25.62 4.82 -7.03
N ARG A 54 24.30 4.83 -6.81
CA ARG A 54 23.58 5.83 -6.00
C ARG A 54 22.95 5.19 -4.77
#